data_AF-A0A3R6G984-F1
#
_entry.id   AF-A0A3R6G984-F1
#
_cell.length_a   1.000
_cell.length_b   1.000
_cell.length_c   1.000
_cell.angle_alpha   90.00
_cell.angle_beta   90.00
_cell.angle_gamma   90.00
#
_symmetry.space_group_name_H-M   'P 1'
#
loop_
_entity.id
_entity.type
_entity.pdbx_description
1 polymer ?
#
loop_
_entity_poly.entity_id
_entity_poly.type
_entity_poly.pdbx_seq_one_letter_code
_entity_poly.pdbx_strand_id
1 'polypeptide(L)'
;MKENYDRSVKLRCITCGDDSSFEPNEDRTYIKCTRCGREYFGGYDELVELNQEAINDELESLKNEALGDLKADINKMFRDAFKGNKSIRLK
;
A
#
# COMPACT_ATOMS: atom_id res chain seq x y z
N MET A 1 2.44 -16.23 -22.01
CA MET A 1 2.10 -14.80 -21.87
C MET A 1 1.85 -14.57 -20.38
N LYS A 2 2.68 -13.79 -19.68
CA LYS A 2 2.47 -13.54 -18.24
C LYS A 2 1.43 -12.45 -18.08
N GLU A 3 0.29 -12.82 -17.54
CA GLU A 3 -0.81 -11.93 -17.24
C GLU A 3 -0.34 -10.95 -16.16
N ASN A 4 -0.39 -9.66 -16.46
CA ASN A 4 -0.05 -8.61 -15.51
C ASN A 4 -1.05 -8.70 -14.35
N TYR A 5 -0.58 -9.14 -13.19
CA TYR A 5 -1.33 -9.04 -11.94
C TYR A 5 -1.35 -7.57 -11.50
N ASP A 6 -2.02 -6.71 -12.28
CA ASP A 6 -2.33 -5.34 -11.90
C ASP A 6 -3.52 -5.40 -10.92
N ARG A 7 -3.24 -5.91 -9.71
CA ARG A 7 -4.21 -5.86 -8.61
C ARG A 7 -3.87 -4.64 -7.76
N SER A 8 -4.73 -3.64 -7.81
CA SER A 8 -4.65 -2.45 -6.96
C SER A 8 -5.29 -2.76 -5.60
N VAL A 9 -4.49 -2.81 -4.54
CA VAL A 9 -5.04 -2.94 -3.18
C VAL A 9 -5.85 -1.68 -2.86
N LYS A 10 -7.12 -1.85 -2.53
CA LYS A 10 -8.00 -0.74 -2.16
C LYS A 10 -7.72 -0.30 -0.72
N LEU A 11 -7.15 0.89 -0.56
CA LEU A 11 -6.98 1.52 0.75
C LEU A 11 -8.34 1.96 1.29
N ARG A 12 -8.59 1.67 2.57
CA ARG A 12 -9.86 1.96 3.24
C ARG A 12 -9.64 2.93 4.39
N CYS A 13 -10.68 3.71 4.69
CA CYS A 13 -10.66 4.59 5.85
C CYS A 13 -10.75 3.73 7.12
N ILE A 14 -9.81 3.86 8.04
CA ILE A 14 -9.85 3.08 9.30
C ILE A 14 -11.05 3.39 10.19
N THR A 15 -11.67 4.55 10.02
CA THR A 15 -12.79 4.99 10.85
C THR A 15 -14.13 4.49 10.31
N CYS A 16 -14.32 4.48 8.98
CA CYS A 16 -15.63 4.21 8.39
C CYS A 16 -15.64 3.11 7.32
N GLY A 17 -14.46 2.62 6.91
CA GLY A 17 -14.28 1.54 5.94
C GLY A 17 -14.44 1.96 4.47
N ASP A 18 -14.68 3.23 4.16
CA ASP A 18 -14.84 3.70 2.78
C ASP A 18 -13.50 3.68 2.02
N ASP A 19 -13.50 3.21 0.77
CA ASP A 19 -12.31 3.12 -0.10
C ASP A 19 -12.24 4.17 -1.22
N SER A 20 -13.26 5.02 -1.34
CA SER A 20 -13.47 5.86 -2.53
C SER A 20 -13.54 7.36 -2.23
N SER A 21 -13.88 7.71 -0.99
CA SER A 21 -14.17 9.06 -0.55
C SER A 21 -12.95 9.69 0.11
N PHE A 22 -11.85 9.85 -0.65
CA PHE A 22 -10.60 10.45 -0.19
C PHE A 22 -10.22 11.69 -1.01
N GLU A 23 -9.88 12.77 -0.31
CA GLU A 23 -9.43 14.03 -0.90
C GLU A 23 -8.01 14.34 -0.37
N PRO A 24 -6.97 14.16 -1.20
CA PRO A 24 -5.60 14.56 -0.87
C PRO A 24 -5.38 16.06 -1.12
N ASN A 25 -4.40 16.65 -0.44
CA ASN A 25 -3.82 17.94 -0.86
C ASN A 25 -2.92 17.77 -2.10
N GLU A 26 -2.49 18.88 -2.69
CA GLU A 26 -1.65 18.88 -3.91
C GLU A 26 -0.37 18.04 -3.75
N ASP A 27 0.29 18.13 -2.59
CA ASP A 27 1.54 17.41 -2.29
C ASP A 27 1.33 16.00 -1.72
N ARG A 28 0.09 15.55 -1.53
CA ARG A 28 -0.31 14.25 -0.92
C ARG A 28 0.25 13.98 0.48
N THR A 29 0.77 15.01 1.14
CA THR A 29 1.20 14.98 2.55
C THR A 29 0.03 14.99 3.52
N TYR A 30 -1.19 15.24 3.02
CA TYR A 30 -2.42 15.23 3.78
C TYR A 30 -3.53 14.57 2.96
N ILE A 31 -4.35 13.75 3.61
CA ILE A 31 -5.53 13.13 3.00
C ILE A 31 -6.71 13.25 3.97
N LYS A 32 -7.90 13.57 3.45
CA LYS A 32 -9.14 13.54 4.22
C LYS A 32 -10.13 12.54 3.65
N CYS A 33 -10.74 11.75 4.52
CA CYS A 33 -11.92 10.98 4.15
C CYS A 33 -13.14 11.90 4.13
N THR A 34 -13.71 12.18 2.96
CA THR A 34 -14.85 13.09 2.79
C THR A 34 -16.17 12.49 3.31
N ARG A 35 -16.23 11.16 3.50
CA ARG A 35 -17.43 10.46 4.00
C ARG A 35 -17.61 10.55 5.52
N CYS A 36 -16.53 10.48 6.30
CA CYS A 36 -16.61 10.55 7.78
C CYS A 36 -15.82 11.70 8.40
N GLY A 37 -15.08 12.46 7.59
CA GLY A 37 -14.28 13.59 8.02
C GLY A 37 -12.94 13.22 8.66
N ARG A 38 -12.53 11.94 8.65
CA ARG A 38 -11.22 11.51 9.19
C ARG A 38 -10.08 12.17 8.40
N GLU A 39 -9.11 12.73 9.12
CA GLU A 39 -7.95 13.42 8.57
C GLU A 39 -6.69 12.58 8.83
N TYR A 40 -5.85 12.46 7.79
CA TYR A 40 -4.57 11.76 7.79
C TYR A 40 -3.47 12.79 7.51
N PHE A 41 -2.75 13.19 8.55
CA PHE A 41 -1.71 14.23 8.49
C PHE A 41 -0.37 13.70 8.01
N GLY A 42 -0.17 12.38 7.99
CA GLY A 42 0.93 11.73 7.28
C GLY A 42 0.58 11.37 5.82
N GLY A 43 -0.57 11.84 5.32
CA GLY A 43 -0.93 11.72 3.92
C GLY A 43 -1.15 10.29 3.46
N TYR A 44 -0.65 9.99 2.26
CA TYR A 44 -0.79 8.66 1.66
C TYR A 44 -0.04 7.58 2.43
N ASP A 45 1.14 7.90 2.99
CA ASP A 45 1.96 6.94 3.73
C ASP A 45 1.23 6.47 5.00
N GLU A 46 0.65 7.39 5.77
CA GLU A 46 -0.15 7.04 6.96
C GLU A 46 -1.33 6.13 6.58
N LEU A 47 -2.03 6.45 5.48
CA LEU A 47 -3.16 5.64 5.02
C LEU A 47 -2.71 4.22 4.61
N VAL A 48 -1.55 4.08 3.97
CA VAL A 48 -0.98 2.78 3.59
C VAL A 48 -0.55 1.99 4.84
N GLU A 49 0.15 2.61 5.77
CA GLU A 49 0.58 1.97 7.02
C GLU A 49 -0.60 1.41 7.81
N LEU A 50 -1.69 2.18 7.88
CA LEU A 50 -2.91 1.78 8.55
C LEU A 50 -3.69 0.67 7.82
N ASN A 51 -3.47 0.50 6.51
CA ASN A 51 -4.08 -0.56 5.71
C ASN A 51 -3.13 -1.75 5.49
N GLN A 52 -1.97 -1.78 6.16
CA GLN A 52 -0.95 -2.79 5.93
C GLN A 52 -1.42 -4.22 6.23
N GLU A 53 -2.33 -4.38 7.19
CA GLU A 53 -2.98 -5.66 7.46
C GLU A 53 -3.78 -6.15 6.25
N ALA A 54 -4.68 -5.31 5.71
CA ALA A 54 -5.47 -5.63 4.53
C ALA A 54 -4.60 -5.91 3.29
N ILE A 55 -3.51 -5.17 3.13
CA ILE A 55 -2.51 -5.40 2.09
C ILE A 55 -1.85 -6.77 2.26
N ASN A 56 -1.45 -7.12 3.49
CA ASN A 56 -0.83 -8.41 3.78
C ASN A 56 -1.78 -9.58 3.59
N ASP A 57 -3.05 -9.45 3.98
CA ASP A 57 -4.07 -10.48 3.74
C ASP A 57 -4.30 -10.72 2.25
N GLU A 58 -4.38 -9.66 1.45
CA GLU A 58 -4.51 -9.79 -0.01
C GLU A 58 -3.28 -10.44 -0.63
N LEU A 59 -2.08 -10.12 -0.12
CA LEU A 59 -0.81 -10.75 -0.51
C LEU A 59 -0.71 -12.22 -0.08
N GLU A 60 -1.17 -12.60 1.12
CA GLU A 60 -1.18 -13.99 1.57
C GLU A 60 -2.21 -14.82 0.80
N SER A 61 -3.36 -14.24 0.47
CA SER A 61 -4.34 -14.87 -0.42
C SER A 61 -3.75 -15.12 -1.82
N LEU A 62 -3.08 -14.10 -2.38
CA LEU A 62 -2.32 -14.23 -3.63
C LEU A 62 -1.25 -15.32 -3.56
N LYS A 63 -0.50 -15.38 -2.46
CA LYS A 63 0.53 -16.42 -2.28
C LYS A 63 -0.08 -17.81 -2.25
N ASN A 64 -1.24 -17.99 -1.60
CA ASN A 64 -1.94 -19.27 -1.55
C ASN A 64 -2.53 -19.68 -2.92
N GLU A 65 -2.95 -18.73 -3.75
CA GLU A 65 -3.41 -18.99 -5.12
C GLU A 65 -2.24 -19.19 -6.12
N ALA A 66 -1.07 -18.59 -5.89
CA ALA A 66 0.08 -18.57 -6.81
C ALA A 66 1.35 -19.25 -6.24
N LEU A 67 1.19 -20.35 -5.50
CA LEU A 67 2.16 -20.96 -4.55
C LEU A 67 3.56 -21.40 -5.05
N GLY A 68 3.96 -21.18 -6.30
CA GLY A 68 5.28 -21.60 -6.80
C GLY A 68 6.27 -20.45 -6.97
N ASP A 69 6.01 -19.62 -7.99
CA ASP A 69 6.99 -18.69 -8.54
C ASP A 69 6.95 -17.28 -7.91
N LEU A 70 5.78 -16.83 -7.43
CA LEU A 70 5.57 -15.43 -7.05
C LEU A 70 6.27 -15.03 -5.73
N LYS A 71 6.53 -16.01 -4.85
CA LYS A 71 7.10 -15.78 -3.52
C LYS A 71 8.54 -15.24 -3.59
N ALA A 72 9.30 -15.67 -4.59
CA ALA A 72 10.67 -15.22 -4.80
C ALA A 72 10.70 -13.79 -5.39
N ASP A 73 9.84 -13.51 -6.37
CA ASP A 73 9.77 -12.21 -7.04
C ASP A 73 9.17 -11.13 -6.13
N ILE A 74 8.10 -11.41 -5.39
CA ILE A 74 7.49 -10.44 -4.47
C ILE A 74 8.44 -10.11 -3.33
N ASN A 75 9.03 -11.11 -2.66
CA ASN A 75 9.93 -10.84 -1.55
C ASN A 75 11.20 -10.10 -2.01
N LYS A 76 11.65 -10.34 -3.26
CA LYS A 76 12.74 -9.59 -3.88
C LYS A 76 12.32 -8.16 -4.23
N MET A 77 11.15 -7.94 -4.83
CA MET A 77 10.61 -6.62 -5.15
C MET A 77 10.38 -5.77 -3.90
N PHE A 78 9.78 -6.34 -2.85
CA PHE A 78 9.62 -5.67 -1.56
C PHE A 78 10.99 -5.38 -0.93
N ARG A 79 11.92 -6.34 -0.90
CA ARG A 79 13.29 -6.07 -0.43
C ARG A 79 14.01 -5.00 -1.23
N ASP A 80 13.83 -4.95 -2.55
CA ASP A 80 14.49 -3.98 -3.41
C ASP A 80 13.82 -2.60 -3.30
N ALA A 81 12.50 -2.53 -3.11
CA ALA A 81 11.78 -1.30 -2.80
C ALA A 81 12.22 -0.72 -1.44
N PHE A 82 12.42 -1.58 -0.43
CA PHE A 82 12.95 -1.17 0.88
C PHE A 82 14.47 -0.94 0.88
N LYS A 83 15.25 -1.60 0.01
CA LYS A 83 16.70 -1.34 -0.17
C LYS A 83 16.99 -0.13 -1.06
N GLY A 84 16.01 0.37 -1.80
CA GLY A 84 16.12 1.47 -2.76
C GLY A 84 16.35 2.85 -2.12
N ASN A 85 16.07 3.02 -0.82
CA ASN A 85 16.41 4.26 -0.11
C ASN A 85 17.88 4.24 0.38
N LYS A 86 18.83 4.07 -0.55
CA LYS A 86 20.29 4.23 -0.31
C LYS A 86 20.80 5.63 -0.69
N SER A 87 20.04 6.67 -0.34
CA SER A 87 20.51 8.07 -0.38
C SER A 87 21.03 8.59 0.96
N ILE A 88 21.30 7.73 1.94
CA ILE A 88 22.07 8.12 3.14
C ILE A 88 23.53 7.73 2.91
N ARG A 89 24.30 8.66 2.35
CA ARG A 89 25.77 8.62 2.41
C ARG A 89 26.21 8.73 3.86
N LEU A 90 26.92 7.73 4.36
CA LEU A 90 27.82 7.89 5.49
C LEU A 90 29.26 7.84 4.96
N LYS A 91 29.71 8.98 4.43
CA LYS A 91 31.11 9.44 4.43
C LYS A 91 31.13 10.93 4.12
#